data_AF-A0A2P7QE24-F1
#
_entry.id   AF-A0A2P7QE24-F1
#
_cell.length_a   1.000
_cell.length_b   1.000
_cell.length_c   1.000
_cell.angle_alpha   90.00
_cell.angle_beta   90.00
_cell.angle_gamma   90.00
#
_symmetry.space_group_name_H-M   'P 1'
#
loop_
_entity.id
_entity.type
_entity.pdbx_description
1 polymer ?
#
loop_
_entity_poly.entity_id
_entity_poly.type
_entity_poly.pdbx_seq_one_letter_code
_entity_poly.pdbx_strand_id
1 'polypeptide(L)'
;MPSSADAIVEELKSVFPSTREGQFVPMVNSVQGEEPLQVEADFADKDDWTRLLPEWLDAAPNGLASALSFLGDEAIRFYIPAYLAADLMGALRRVDPTFTLVHGFDDMSRDQRVWPRKEETWTGFARARWDGLTQDQATAIVHYLEWRVERDGLDIDHSVAEALAAYWYARAAGLQPDLPTT
;
A
#
# COMPACT_ATOMS: atom_id res chain seq x y z
N MET A 1 22.86 -2.38 -7.93
CA MET A 1 22.42 -3.74 -8.28
C MET A 1 21.03 -3.85 -7.69
N PRO A 2 19.99 -4.08 -8.49
CA PRO A 2 18.65 -4.24 -7.94
C PRO A 2 18.63 -5.41 -6.96
N SER A 3 17.91 -5.23 -5.86
CA SER A 3 17.68 -6.27 -4.86
C SER A 3 16.84 -7.37 -5.49
N SER A 4 17.19 -8.64 -5.26
CA SER A 4 16.32 -9.75 -5.68
C SER A 4 14.98 -9.69 -4.92
N ALA A 5 13.94 -10.30 -5.49
CA ALA A 5 12.64 -10.37 -4.83
C ALA A 5 12.74 -10.93 -3.39
N ASP A 6 13.53 -11.99 -3.21
CA ASP A 6 13.79 -12.58 -1.89
C ASP A 6 14.46 -11.59 -0.92
N ALA A 7 15.40 -10.77 -1.40
CA ALA A 7 16.07 -9.77 -0.55
C ALA A 7 15.09 -8.68 -0.10
N ILE A 8 14.18 -8.26 -0.99
CA ILE A 8 13.13 -7.28 -0.65
C ILE A 8 12.13 -7.87 0.35
N VAL A 9 11.76 -9.16 0.20
CA VAL A 9 10.90 -9.84 1.18
C VAL A 9 11.54 -9.86 2.58
N GLU A 10 12.83 -10.17 2.68
CA GLU A 10 13.54 -10.17 3.96
C GLU A 10 13.69 -8.76 4.54
N GLU A 11 13.89 -7.75 3.70
CA GLU A 11 13.87 -6.34 4.12
C GLU A 11 12.51 -5.94 4.70
N LEU A 12 11.41 -6.25 4.01
CA LEU A 12 10.05 -5.98 4.50
C LEU A 12 9.80 -6.60 5.88
N LYS A 13 10.22 -7.85 6.09
CA LYS A 13 10.11 -8.53 7.39
C LYS A 13 10.96 -7.86 8.48
N SER A 14 12.08 -7.23 8.11
CA SER A 14 12.98 -6.58 9.06
C SER A 14 12.48 -5.19 9.48
N VAL A 15 11.80 -4.45 8.61
CA VAL A 15 11.45 -3.03 8.88
C VAL A 15 9.97 -2.83 9.26
N PHE A 16 9.09 -3.78 8.93
CA PHE A 16 7.70 -3.76 9.36
C PHE A 16 7.49 -4.66 10.58
N PRO A 17 6.77 -4.20 11.62
CA PRO A 17 6.43 -5.06 12.74
C PRO A 17 5.59 -6.24 12.25
N SER A 18 6.04 -7.47 12.50
CA SER A 18 5.31 -8.68 12.07
C SER A 18 3.98 -8.84 12.77
N THR A 19 3.92 -8.45 14.05
CA THR A 19 2.74 -8.59 14.91
C THR A 19 2.22 -7.23 15.36
N ARG A 20 0.90 -7.03 15.34
CA ARG A 20 0.28 -5.82 15.92
C ARG A 20 0.08 -5.97 17.43
N GLU A 21 0.18 -4.87 18.17
CA GLU A 21 0.04 -4.86 19.64
C GLU A 21 -1.42 -4.68 20.10
N GLY A 22 -2.33 -4.29 19.20
CA GLY A 22 -3.73 -4.04 19.50
C GLY A 22 -4.59 -3.93 18.24
N GLN A 23 -5.87 -3.65 18.42
CA GLN A 23 -6.80 -3.42 17.31
C GLN A 23 -6.59 -2.04 16.69
N PHE A 24 -6.65 -1.96 15.37
CA PHE A 24 -6.67 -0.69 14.65
C PHE A 24 -8.03 -0.03 14.80
N VAL A 25 -8.03 1.25 15.21
CA VAL A 25 -9.25 2.04 15.38
C VAL A 25 -9.12 3.35 14.57
N PRO A 26 -9.76 3.45 13.38
CA PRO A 26 -10.62 2.45 12.76
C PRO A 26 -9.85 1.37 11.97
N MET A 27 -10.42 0.17 11.87
CA MET A 27 -9.91 -0.90 10.99
C MET A 27 -10.16 -0.58 9.51
N VAL A 28 -11.27 0.10 9.20
CA VAL A 28 -11.66 0.50 7.84
C VAL A 28 -11.94 1.99 7.71
N ASN A 29 -11.70 2.56 6.52
CA ASN A 29 -11.86 3.98 6.22
C ASN A 29 -13.25 4.34 5.64
N SER A 30 -14.11 3.36 5.43
CA SER A 30 -15.46 3.52 4.89
C SER A 30 -16.46 2.71 5.69
N VAL A 31 -17.68 3.22 5.79
CA VAL A 31 -18.85 2.52 6.35
C VAL A 31 -19.96 2.37 5.30
N GLN A 32 -19.66 2.70 4.05
CA GLN A 32 -20.62 2.62 2.95
C GLN A 32 -20.59 1.23 2.32
N GLY A 33 -21.74 0.55 2.32
CA GLY A 33 -21.89 -0.80 1.80
C GLY A 33 -21.49 -1.88 2.81
N GLU A 34 -21.54 -3.14 2.37
CA GLU A 34 -21.23 -4.30 3.23
C GLU A 34 -19.75 -4.69 3.19
N GLU A 35 -19.03 -4.36 2.11
CA GLU A 35 -17.62 -4.76 1.93
C GLU A 35 -16.69 -4.27 3.05
N PRO A 36 -16.76 -3.01 3.54
CA PRO A 36 -15.90 -2.58 4.63
C PRO A 36 -16.13 -3.38 5.93
N LEU A 37 -17.39 -3.76 6.21
CA LEU A 37 -17.72 -4.56 7.38
C LEU A 37 -17.16 -5.99 7.24
N GLN A 38 -17.13 -6.53 6.02
CA GLN A 38 -16.51 -7.82 5.73
C GLN A 38 -14.99 -7.76 5.89
N VAL A 39 -14.33 -6.67 5.44
CA VAL A 39 -12.90 -6.44 5.70
C VAL A 39 -12.63 -6.38 7.21
N GLU A 40 -13.42 -5.62 7.96
CA GLU A 40 -13.25 -5.51 9.41
C GLU A 40 -13.35 -6.88 10.10
N ALA A 41 -14.33 -7.70 9.71
CA ALA A 41 -14.50 -9.05 10.24
C ALA A 41 -13.35 -10.00 9.86
N ASP A 42 -12.95 -10.02 8.59
CA ASP A 42 -11.92 -10.92 8.04
C ASP A 42 -10.52 -10.64 8.63
N PHE A 43 -10.23 -9.39 9.00
CA PHE A 43 -8.95 -8.96 9.56
C PHE A 43 -8.95 -8.85 11.10
N ALA A 44 -10.08 -9.11 11.77
CA ALA A 44 -10.23 -8.92 13.21
C ALA A 44 -9.25 -9.74 14.07
N ASP A 45 -8.85 -10.93 13.60
CA ASP A 45 -7.97 -11.89 14.28
C ASP A 45 -6.62 -12.09 13.56
N LYS A 46 -6.30 -11.23 12.59
CA LYS A 46 -5.10 -11.32 11.76
C LYS A 46 -3.98 -10.48 12.35
N ASP A 47 -3.46 -10.94 13.48
CA ASP A 47 -2.49 -10.17 14.26
C ASP A 47 -1.04 -10.28 13.75
N ASP A 48 -0.75 -11.24 12.88
CA ASP A 48 0.58 -11.48 12.30
C ASP A 48 0.50 -11.50 10.78
N TRP A 49 1.02 -10.45 10.13
CA TRP A 49 0.92 -10.32 8.68
C TRP A 49 1.78 -11.37 7.94
N THR A 50 2.84 -11.87 8.57
CA THR A 50 3.77 -12.84 7.96
C THR A 50 3.16 -14.24 7.82
N ARG A 51 2.02 -14.49 8.49
CA ARG A 51 1.28 -15.75 8.44
C ARG A 51 0.09 -15.72 7.48
N LEU A 52 -0.15 -14.59 6.83
CA LEU A 52 -1.26 -14.45 5.88
C LEU A 52 -0.95 -15.23 4.61
N LEU A 53 -1.91 -16.06 4.21
CA LEU A 53 -1.77 -16.88 3.01
C LEU A 53 -1.97 -16.01 1.76
N PRO A 54 -1.09 -16.10 0.74
CA PRO A 54 -1.23 -15.33 -0.48
C PRO A 54 -2.58 -15.50 -1.18
N GLU A 55 -3.13 -16.71 -1.21
CA GLU A 55 -4.44 -16.99 -1.80
C GLU A 55 -5.59 -16.30 -1.07
N TRP A 56 -5.45 -16.08 0.25
CA TRP A 56 -6.43 -15.34 1.03
C TRP A 56 -6.29 -13.84 0.78
N LEU A 57 -5.05 -13.32 0.74
CA LEU A 57 -4.78 -11.92 0.40
C LEU A 57 -5.34 -11.56 -0.97
N ASP A 58 -5.19 -12.45 -1.96
CA ASP A 58 -5.67 -12.25 -3.33
C ASP A 58 -7.20 -12.39 -3.48
N ALA A 59 -7.90 -12.73 -2.39
CA ALA A 59 -9.34 -12.94 -2.36
C ALA A 59 -10.06 -12.05 -1.34
N ALA A 60 -9.38 -11.49 -0.35
CA ALA A 60 -10.02 -10.77 0.74
C ALA A 60 -10.68 -9.44 0.30
N PRO A 61 -11.84 -9.07 0.86
CA PRO A 61 -12.71 -9.90 1.70
C PRO A 61 -13.58 -10.85 0.86
N ASN A 62 -13.94 -12.02 1.40
CA ASN A 62 -14.96 -12.92 0.82
C ASN A 62 -14.89 -13.17 -0.71
N GLY A 63 -13.68 -13.27 -1.27
CA GLY A 63 -13.48 -13.50 -2.71
C GLY A 63 -13.58 -12.25 -3.60
N LEU A 64 -13.68 -11.04 -3.05
CA LEU A 64 -13.82 -9.80 -3.81
C LEU A 64 -12.47 -9.19 -4.23
N ALA A 65 -11.38 -9.51 -3.52
CA ALA A 65 -10.05 -8.93 -3.77
C ALA A 65 -10.03 -7.40 -3.64
N SER A 66 -10.83 -6.84 -2.73
CA SER A 66 -11.02 -5.39 -2.55
C SER A 66 -10.46 -4.84 -1.22
N ALA A 67 -9.86 -5.68 -0.36
CA ALA A 67 -9.47 -5.31 1.00
C ALA A 67 -8.60 -4.04 1.08
N LEU A 68 -7.60 -3.89 0.20
CA LEU A 68 -6.70 -2.72 0.17
C LEU A 68 -7.44 -1.38 -0.05
N SER A 69 -8.65 -1.40 -0.62
CA SER A 69 -9.45 -0.19 -0.81
C SER A 69 -10.06 0.33 0.49
N PHE A 70 -10.33 -0.57 1.46
CA PHE A 70 -11.11 -0.25 2.64
C PHE A 70 -10.32 -0.18 3.94
N LEU A 71 -9.13 -0.79 4.02
CA LEU A 71 -8.29 -0.73 5.23
C LEU A 71 -8.04 0.72 5.66
N GLY A 72 -8.21 1.00 6.95
CA GLY A 72 -7.86 2.29 7.56
C GLY A 72 -6.36 2.58 7.45
N ASP A 73 -5.97 3.83 7.69
CA ASP A 73 -4.60 4.29 7.46
C ASP A 73 -3.56 3.50 8.27
N GLU A 74 -3.83 3.22 9.55
CA GLU A 74 -2.95 2.42 10.38
C GLU A 74 -2.96 0.94 9.96
N ALA A 75 -4.16 0.40 9.68
CA ALA A 75 -4.34 -0.99 9.30
C ALA A 75 -3.62 -1.32 7.98
N ILE A 76 -3.73 -0.47 6.96
CA ILE A 76 -3.05 -0.73 5.69
C ILE A 76 -1.54 -0.71 5.84
N ARG A 77 -0.96 0.18 6.65
CA ARG A 77 0.50 0.23 6.87
C ARG A 77 1.00 -1.06 7.50
N PHE A 78 0.19 -1.69 8.35
CA PHE A 78 0.51 -2.98 8.94
C PHE A 78 0.39 -4.14 7.94
N TYR A 79 -0.66 -4.17 7.11
CA TYR A 79 -0.93 -5.31 6.22
C TYR A 79 -0.26 -5.21 4.84
N ILE A 80 0.10 -4.01 4.36
CA ILE A 80 0.72 -3.82 3.05
C ILE A 80 1.96 -4.72 2.81
N PRO A 81 2.91 -4.92 3.77
CA PRO A 81 4.05 -5.81 3.52
C PRO A 81 3.66 -7.25 3.16
N ALA A 82 2.52 -7.76 3.63
CA ALA A 82 2.04 -9.09 3.25
C ALA A 82 1.69 -9.17 1.76
N TYR A 83 1.02 -8.13 1.24
CA TYR A 83 0.68 -8.04 -0.18
C TYR A 83 1.92 -7.85 -1.04
N LEU A 84 2.86 -7.01 -0.62
CA LEU A 84 4.12 -6.80 -1.34
C LEU A 84 4.93 -8.10 -1.40
N ALA A 85 5.05 -8.82 -0.27
CA ALA A 85 5.74 -10.09 -0.24
C ALA A 85 5.06 -11.16 -1.12
N ALA A 86 3.73 -11.24 -1.10
CA ALA A 86 2.98 -12.14 -1.96
C ALA A 86 3.17 -11.84 -3.46
N ASP A 87 3.19 -10.56 -3.84
CA ASP A 87 3.43 -10.15 -5.23
C ASP A 87 4.89 -10.39 -5.66
N LEU A 88 5.87 -10.13 -4.79
CA LEU A 88 7.29 -10.46 -5.01
C LEU A 88 7.50 -11.95 -5.28
N MET A 89 6.69 -12.80 -4.65
CA MET A 89 6.68 -14.25 -4.86
C MET A 89 5.84 -14.69 -6.08
N GLY A 90 5.22 -13.76 -6.82
CA GLY A 90 4.37 -14.04 -7.97
C GLY A 90 3.06 -14.77 -7.63
N ALA A 91 2.58 -14.62 -6.38
CA ALA A 91 1.44 -15.36 -5.87
C ALA A 91 0.08 -14.65 -6.02
N LEU A 92 0.07 -13.34 -6.25
CA LEU A 92 -1.16 -12.56 -6.48
C LEU A 92 -1.58 -12.62 -7.96
N ARG A 93 -2.89 -12.70 -8.22
CA ARG A 93 -3.46 -12.72 -9.57
C ARG A 93 -4.52 -11.64 -9.78
N ARG A 94 -5.18 -11.19 -8.72
CA ARG A 94 -6.31 -10.26 -8.75
C ARG A 94 -5.98 -8.94 -8.09
N VAL A 95 -5.28 -8.97 -6.97
CA VAL A 95 -4.86 -7.78 -6.25
C VAL A 95 -3.54 -7.29 -6.81
N ASP A 96 -3.50 -6.00 -7.18
CA ASP A 96 -2.25 -5.31 -7.49
C ASP A 96 -1.95 -4.27 -6.39
N PRO A 97 -1.01 -4.55 -5.46
CA PRO A 97 -0.69 -3.61 -4.41
C PRO A 97 0.02 -2.35 -4.93
N THR A 98 0.62 -2.40 -6.13
CA THR A 98 1.25 -1.23 -6.76
C THR A 98 0.27 -0.09 -6.93
N PHE A 99 -0.95 -0.36 -7.44
CA PHE A 99 -1.99 0.67 -7.56
C PHE A 99 -2.24 1.41 -6.24
N THR A 100 -2.25 0.68 -5.12
CA THR A 100 -2.54 1.26 -3.80
C THR A 100 -1.40 2.18 -3.30
N LEU A 101 -0.17 1.95 -3.75
CA LEU A 101 1.01 2.74 -3.40
C LEU A 101 1.20 3.97 -4.30
N VAL A 102 0.71 3.94 -5.54
CA VAL A 102 0.93 5.01 -6.53
C VAL A 102 -0.27 5.94 -6.68
N HIS A 103 -1.48 5.43 -6.50
CA HIS A 103 -2.69 6.21 -6.69
C HIS A 103 -2.76 7.38 -5.70
N GLY A 104 -3.01 8.57 -6.23
CA GLY A 104 -2.97 9.85 -5.51
C GLY A 104 -1.63 10.56 -5.60
N PHE A 105 -0.57 9.91 -6.09
CA PHE A 105 0.73 10.54 -6.35
C PHE A 105 1.08 10.62 -7.83
N ASP A 106 0.40 9.86 -8.69
CA ASP A 106 0.49 9.97 -10.14
C ASP A 106 -0.23 11.24 -10.67
N ASP A 107 0.21 11.75 -11.81
CA ASP A 107 -0.29 13.00 -12.40
C ASP A 107 -1.75 12.91 -12.80
N MET A 108 -2.24 11.71 -13.13
CA MET A 108 -3.64 11.51 -13.50
C MET A 108 -4.57 11.70 -12.30
N SER A 109 -4.21 11.19 -11.13
CA SER A 109 -5.13 11.11 -9.98
C SER A 109 -4.88 12.18 -8.90
N ARG A 110 -3.66 12.70 -8.77
CA ARG A 110 -3.25 13.56 -7.63
C ARG A 110 -4.18 14.75 -7.36
N ASP A 111 -4.65 15.42 -8.41
CA ASP A 111 -5.47 16.65 -8.33
C ASP A 111 -6.98 16.36 -8.38
N GLN A 112 -7.37 15.09 -8.57
CA GLN A 112 -8.76 14.68 -8.57
C GLN A 112 -9.30 14.63 -7.14
N ARG A 113 -10.56 15.04 -6.98
CA ARG A 113 -11.29 14.92 -5.71
C ARG A 113 -11.69 13.47 -5.48
N VAL A 114 -11.52 12.97 -4.25
CA VAL A 114 -11.95 11.62 -3.85
C VAL A 114 -13.46 11.47 -4.04
N TRP A 115 -14.20 12.53 -3.70
CA TRP A 115 -15.64 12.64 -3.96
C TRP A 115 -15.94 14.00 -4.58
N PRO A 116 -16.78 14.10 -5.63
CA PRO A 116 -17.03 15.37 -6.33
C PRO A 116 -17.45 16.54 -5.42
N ARG A 117 -18.11 16.21 -4.29
CA ARG A 117 -18.65 17.17 -3.31
C ARG A 117 -17.76 17.40 -2.08
N LYS A 118 -16.62 16.70 -1.95
CA LYS A 118 -15.65 16.93 -0.88
C LYS A 118 -14.46 17.73 -1.41
N GLU A 119 -13.80 18.50 -0.55
CA GLU A 119 -12.58 19.22 -0.89
C GLU A 119 -11.33 18.32 -0.92
N GLU A 120 -11.39 17.15 -0.27
CA GLU A 120 -10.32 16.18 -0.21
C GLU A 120 -9.93 15.64 -1.60
N THR A 121 -8.65 15.77 -1.94
CA THR A 121 -8.03 15.21 -3.14
C THR A 121 -7.42 13.84 -2.87
N TRP A 122 -7.18 13.05 -3.93
CA TRP A 122 -6.47 11.78 -3.79
C TRP A 122 -5.04 11.96 -3.24
N THR A 123 -4.35 13.07 -3.55
CA THR A 123 -3.06 13.39 -2.90
C THR A 123 -3.20 13.51 -1.39
N GLY A 124 -4.19 14.25 -0.91
CA GLY A 124 -4.42 14.43 0.52
C GLY A 124 -4.72 13.10 1.22
N PHE A 125 -5.57 12.29 0.60
CA PHE A 125 -5.92 10.96 1.08
C PHE A 125 -4.72 10.01 1.11
N ALA A 126 -3.96 9.90 0.01
CA ALA A 126 -2.78 9.05 -0.08
C ALA A 126 -1.68 9.49 0.92
N ARG A 127 -1.47 10.79 1.08
CA ARG A 127 -0.53 11.33 2.08
C ARG A 127 -0.93 10.93 3.49
N ALA A 128 -2.20 11.15 3.88
CA ALA A 128 -2.70 10.73 5.18
C ALA A 128 -2.48 9.23 5.40
N ARG A 129 -2.68 8.42 4.37
CA ARG A 129 -2.51 6.96 4.41
C ARG A 129 -1.06 6.51 4.63
N TRP A 130 -0.06 7.21 4.10
CA TRP A 130 1.34 6.76 4.14
C TRP A 130 2.24 7.55 5.10
N ASP A 131 1.78 8.69 5.60
CA ASP A 131 2.62 9.60 6.39
C ASP A 131 3.17 9.00 7.69
N GLY A 132 2.51 7.98 8.24
CA GLY A 132 2.95 7.27 9.44
C GLY A 132 4.10 6.27 9.23
N LEU A 133 4.53 6.01 8.00
CA LEU A 133 5.64 5.10 7.72
C LEU A 133 7.00 5.71 8.09
N THR A 134 7.89 4.89 8.62
CA THR A 134 9.29 5.28 8.89
C THR A 134 10.08 5.44 7.59
N GLN A 135 11.26 6.05 7.68
CA GLN A 135 12.18 6.16 6.54
C GLN A 135 12.60 4.78 6.00
N ASP A 136 12.88 3.81 6.88
CA ASP A 136 13.26 2.45 6.48
C ASP A 136 12.11 1.71 5.79
N GLN A 137 10.88 1.90 6.28
CA GLN A 137 9.68 1.34 5.64
C GLN A 137 9.43 1.94 4.25
N ALA A 138 9.63 3.26 4.11
CA ALA A 138 9.54 3.93 2.81
C ALA A 138 10.63 3.45 1.85
N THR A 139 11.86 3.21 2.33
CA THR A 139 12.96 2.63 1.55
C THR A 139 12.60 1.25 1.01
N ALA A 140 12.05 0.37 1.84
CA ALA A 140 11.62 -0.96 1.39
C ALA A 140 10.49 -0.90 0.33
N ILE A 141 9.57 0.06 0.45
CA ILE A 141 8.55 0.31 -0.57
C ILE A 141 9.17 0.81 -1.89
N VAL A 142 10.16 1.70 -1.84
CA VAL A 142 10.90 2.14 -3.03
C VAL A 142 11.55 0.93 -3.73
N HIS A 143 12.26 0.07 -3.00
CA HIS A 143 12.87 -1.12 -3.60
C HIS A 143 11.83 -2.05 -4.25
N TYR A 144 10.66 -2.22 -3.63
CA TYR A 144 9.55 -2.95 -4.24
C TYR A 144 9.06 -2.31 -5.55
N LEU A 145 8.85 -0.99 -5.56
CA LEU A 145 8.36 -0.27 -6.74
C LEU A 145 9.39 -0.28 -7.89
N GLU A 146 10.68 -0.13 -7.58
CA GLU A 146 11.76 -0.24 -8.56
C GLU A 146 11.84 -1.66 -9.15
N TRP A 147 11.71 -2.68 -8.30
CA TRP A 147 11.61 -4.07 -8.76
C TRP A 147 10.42 -4.30 -9.70
N ARG A 148 9.25 -3.68 -9.41
CA ARG A 148 8.08 -3.76 -10.30
C ARG A 148 8.35 -3.15 -11.66
N VAL A 149 8.99 -1.99 -11.72
CA VAL A 149 9.39 -1.33 -12.98
C VAL A 149 10.32 -2.25 -13.79
N GLU A 150 11.31 -2.87 -13.14
CA GLU A 150 12.23 -3.80 -13.81
C GLU A 150 11.54 -5.08 -14.30
N ARG A 151 10.58 -5.60 -13.53
CA ARG A 151 9.83 -6.84 -13.86
C ARG A 151 8.85 -6.63 -15.02
N ASP A 152 8.06 -5.57 -14.95
CA ASP A 152 6.90 -5.37 -15.83
C ASP A 152 7.25 -4.54 -17.09
N GLY A 153 8.39 -3.84 -17.10
CA GLY A 153 8.82 -3.01 -18.23
C GLY A 153 7.99 -1.74 -18.44
N LEU A 154 8.07 -1.16 -19.64
CA LEU A 154 7.66 0.22 -19.94
C LEU A 154 6.15 0.53 -19.78
N ASP A 155 5.25 -0.47 -19.74
CA ASP A 155 3.79 -0.23 -19.74
C ASP A 155 3.19 0.06 -18.35
N ILE A 156 3.87 -0.33 -17.26
CA ILE A 156 3.50 0.00 -15.86
C ILE A 156 4.31 1.21 -15.32
N ASP A 157 5.30 1.64 -16.08
CA ASP A 157 6.39 2.54 -15.66
C ASP A 157 5.89 3.94 -15.26
N HIS A 158 4.97 4.57 -16.00
CA HIS A 158 4.77 6.02 -15.84
C HIS A 158 4.18 6.43 -14.48
N SER A 159 3.08 5.82 -14.04
CA SER A 159 2.49 6.16 -12.74
C SER A 159 3.39 5.78 -11.57
N VAL A 160 4.17 4.70 -11.72
CA VAL A 160 5.13 4.27 -10.70
C VAL A 160 6.29 5.26 -10.61
N ALA A 161 6.87 5.65 -11.75
CA ALA A 161 7.94 6.64 -11.83
C ALA A 161 7.50 8.01 -11.30
N GLU A 162 6.29 8.46 -11.64
CA GLU A 162 5.69 9.69 -11.11
C GLU A 162 5.54 9.62 -9.59
N ALA A 163 4.93 8.56 -9.05
CA ALA A 163 4.76 8.40 -7.61
C ALA A 163 6.10 8.27 -6.86
N LEU A 164 7.07 7.57 -7.45
CA LEU A 164 8.44 7.46 -6.94
C LEU A 164 9.07 8.84 -6.81
N ALA A 165 9.03 9.65 -7.88
CA ALA A 165 9.61 10.99 -7.92
C ALA A 165 8.89 11.98 -6.98
N ALA A 166 7.55 11.94 -6.97
CA ALA A 166 6.74 12.91 -6.24
C ALA A 166 6.70 12.65 -4.72
N TYR A 167 6.70 11.38 -4.30
CA TYR A 167 6.51 11.01 -2.90
C TYR A 167 7.59 10.06 -2.35
N TRP A 168 7.73 8.88 -2.93
CA TRP A 168 8.46 7.79 -2.26
C TRP A 168 9.96 8.02 -2.12
N TYR A 169 10.64 8.58 -3.13
CA TYR A 169 12.08 8.88 -3.03
C TYR A 169 12.38 9.93 -1.95
N ALA A 170 11.56 10.98 -1.83
CA ALA A 170 11.71 11.96 -0.77
C ALA A 170 11.55 11.30 0.62
N ARG A 171 10.52 10.46 0.79
CA ARG A 171 10.28 9.73 2.06
C ARG A 171 11.44 8.80 2.41
N ALA A 172 11.97 8.04 1.45
CA ALA A 172 13.12 7.16 1.65
C ALA A 172 14.40 7.95 1.99
N ALA A 173 14.54 9.18 1.50
CA ALA A 173 15.63 10.08 1.84
C ALA A 173 15.45 10.82 3.18
N GLY A 174 14.32 10.61 3.89
CA GLY A 174 13.99 11.35 5.12
C GLY A 174 13.62 12.81 4.86
N LEU A 175 13.22 13.14 3.63
CA LEU A 175 12.83 14.47 3.19
C LEU A 175 11.31 14.60 3.11
N GLN A 176 10.84 15.85 3.10
CA GLN A 176 9.45 16.15 2.82
C GLN A 176 9.18 16.02 1.30
N PRO A 177 8.14 15.27 0.89
CA PRO A 177 7.71 15.19 -0.50
C PRO A 177 7.37 16.54 -1.12
N ASP A 178 7.74 16.73 -2.39
CA ASP A 178 7.38 17.90 -3.18
C ASP A 178 5.98 17.72 -3.80
N LEU A 179 4.99 17.71 -2.92
CA LEU A 179 3.57 17.64 -3.29
C LEU A 179 2.89 18.98 -3.03
N PRO A 180 1.94 19.39 -3.88
CA PRO A 180 1.16 20.59 -3.63
C PRO A 180 0.46 20.50 -2.27
N THR A 181 0.66 21.51 -1.43
CA THR A 181 -0.10 21.69 -0.20
C THR A 181 -1.53 22.03 -0.59
N THR A 182 -2.46 21.09 -0.41
CA THR A 182 -3.90 21.36 -0.37
C THR A 182 -4.24 22.41 0.68
#